data_AF-A0A1D2A8T8-F1
#
_entry.id   AF-A0A1D2A8T8-F1
#
_cell.length_a   1.000
_cell.length_b   1.000
_cell.length_c   1.000
_cell.angle_alpha   90.00
_cell.angle_beta   90.00
_cell.angle_gamma   90.00
#
_symmetry.space_group_name_H-M   'P 1'
#
loop_
_entity.id
_entity.type
_entity.pdbx_description
1 polymer ?
#
loop_
_entity_poly.entity_id
_entity_poly.type
_entity_poly.pdbx_seq_one_letter_code
_entity_poly.pdbx_strand_id
1 'polypeptide(L)'
;MGVAWQPEVLNRACMPPRQLVPVPRPHPATRPAQPAPELRERDFGALDGGSDASYLAEWSRDAEDTDYKAGGTGESVAEVARRATSLLRRLEDEHSGRSVILVAHGDSISILAAAVLGPGLAHHRQYALENCGVLCLGPGGEGPSGQQADPAPGPAA
;
A
#
# COMPACT_ATOMS: atom_id res chain seq x y z
N MET A 1 -3.45 -17.07 -19.25
CA MET A 1 -3.71 -15.84 -20.03
C MET A 1 -3.31 -14.69 -19.13
N GLY A 2 -2.16 -14.07 -19.41
CA GLY A 2 -1.59 -13.02 -18.57
C GLY A 2 -2.34 -11.72 -18.79
N VAL A 3 -2.83 -11.11 -17.71
CA VAL A 3 -3.44 -9.78 -17.77
C VAL A 3 -2.30 -8.79 -17.89
N ALA A 4 -2.15 -8.20 -19.08
CA ALA A 4 -1.21 -7.13 -19.33
C ALA A 4 -1.71 -5.87 -18.59
N TRP A 5 -0.92 -5.44 -17.61
CA TRP A 5 -1.14 -4.20 -16.87
C TRP A 5 -1.02 -3.01 -17.82
N GLN A 6 -2.09 -2.22 -17.95
CA GLN A 6 -2.14 -1.00 -18.75
C GLN A 6 -2.05 0.20 -17.79
N PRO A 7 -1.01 1.04 -17.86
CA PRO A 7 -0.78 2.14 -16.91
C PRO A 7 -1.73 3.35 -17.07
N GLU A 8 -2.69 3.32 -17.99
CA GLU A 8 -3.35 4.53 -18.49
C GLU A 8 -4.63 4.95 -17.74
N VAL A 9 -5.07 4.24 -16.69
CA VAL A 9 -6.33 4.57 -15.97
C VAL A 9 -6.16 4.60 -14.45
N LEU A 10 -5.11 5.28 -13.95
CA LEU A 10 -4.83 5.35 -12.51
C LEU A 10 -4.62 6.78 -11.98
N ASN A 11 -5.32 7.75 -12.57
CA ASN A 11 -5.45 9.08 -11.95
C ASN A 11 -6.89 9.35 -11.52
N ARG A 12 -7.26 8.78 -10.38
CA ARG A 12 -8.33 9.33 -9.55
C ARG A 12 -7.99 9.10 -8.09
N ALA A 13 -7.29 10.09 -7.55
CA ALA A 13 -7.11 10.27 -6.13
C ALA A 13 -8.44 10.06 -5.39
N CYS A 14 -8.44 9.14 -4.41
CA CYS A 14 -9.47 9.11 -3.38
C CYS A 14 -8.83 9.55 -2.05
N MET A 15 -8.61 10.85 -1.92
CA MET A 15 -8.60 11.53 -0.62
C MET A 15 -9.44 12.81 -0.74
N PRO A 16 -10.73 12.78 -0.35
CA PRO A 16 -11.39 13.98 0.13
C PRO A 16 -10.96 14.28 1.58
N PRO A 17 -10.98 15.55 2.02
CA PRO A 17 -10.51 15.94 3.34
C PRO A 17 -11.40 15.38 4.47
N ARG A 18 -10.74 14.87 5.52
CA ARG A 18 -11.24 14.66 6.89
C ARG A 18 -12.65 14.06 7.03
N GLN A 19 -12.86 12.88 6.48
CA GLN A 19 -13.78 11.93 7.11
C GLN A 19 -12.95 10.87 7.81
N LEU A 20 -13.12 10.76 9.13
CA LEU A 20 -12.76 9.56 9.87
C LEU A 20 -13.53 8.41 9.20
N VAL A 21 -12.89 7.69 8.28
CA VAL A 21 -13.42 6.41 7.85
C VAL A 21 -13.42 5.56 9.12
N PRO A 22 -14.58 5.08 9.60
CA PRO A 22 -14.59 4.25 10.79
C PRO A 22 -13.65 3.08 10.54
N VAL A 23 -12.72 2.86 11.48
CA VAL A 23 -11.94 1.63 11.53
C VAL A 23 -12.95 0.50 11.35
N PRO A 24 -12.76 -0.41 10.38
CA PRO A 24 -13.71 -1.49 10.16
C PRO A 24 -14.00 -2.14 11.51
N ARG A 25 -15.28 -2.23 11.91
CA ARG A 25 -15.65 -3.03 13.09
C ARG A 25 -15.00 -4.39 12.89
N PRO A 26 -14.35 -4.97 13.92
CA PRO A 26 -13.73 -6.28 13.77
C PRO A 26 -14.78 -7.23 13.21
N HIS A 27 -14.49 -7.76 12.01
CA HIS A 27 -15.36 -8.75 11.39
C HIS A 27 -15.46 -9.94 12.37
N PRO A 28 -16.65 -10.50 12.63
CA PRO A 28 -16.88 -11.52 13.67
C PRO A 28 -16.10 -12.84 13.45
N ALA A 29 -15.37 -12.95 12.34
CA ALA A 29 -14.35 -13.96 12.10
C ALA A 29 -12.99 -13.24 12.00
N THR A 30 -12.36 -12.96 13.13
CA THR A 30 -10.98 -12.46 13.16
C THR A 30 -10.06 -13.61 12.76
N ARG A 31 -9.70 -13.67 11.47
CA ARG A 31 -8.56 -14.49 11.07
C ARG A 31 -7.31 -13.89 11.74
N PRO A 32 -6.48 -14.70 12.41
CA PRO A 32 -5.25 -14.19 12.97
C PRO A 32 -4.38 -13.60 11.86
N ALA A 33 -3.75 -12.46 12.15
CA ALA A 33 -2.77 -11.87 11.25
C ALA A 33 -1.64 -12.88 11.01
N GLN A 34 -1.23 -13.01 9.75
CA GLN A 34 -0.11 -13.86 9.36
C GLN A 34 1.14 -12.99 9.25
N PRO A 35 2.24 -13.33 9.96
CA PRO A 35 3.49 -12.61 9.80
C PRO A 35 4.00 -12.70 8.36
N ALA A 36 4.39 -11.56 7.80
CA ALA A 36 5.04 -11.47 6.50
C ALA A 36 6.37 -10.72 6.69
N PRO A 37 7.50 -11.42 6.87
CA PRO A 37 8.81 -10.79 7.05
C PRO A 37 9.17 -9.81 5.94
N GLU A 38 8.61 -9.98 4.74
CA GLU A 38 8.78 -9.10 3.59
C GLU A 38 8.14 -7.71 3.77
N LEU A 39 7.34 -7.50 4.82
CA LEU A 39 6.70 -6.23 5.17
C LEU A 39 7.35 -5.50 6.35
N ARG A 40 8.42 -6.05 6.93
CA ARG A 40 9.19 -5.37 7.98
C ARG A 40 9.66 -4.00 7.49
N GLU A 41 9.88 -3.07 8.41
CA GLU A 41 10.45 -1.76 8.06
C GLU A 41 11.77 -1.92 7.30
N ARG A 42 12.06 -0.95 6.42
CA ARG A 42 13.34 -0.83 5.75
C ARG A 42 14.45 -0.77 6.80
N ASP A 43 15.49 -1.56 6.58
CA ASP A 43 16.73 -1.48 7.35
C ASP A 43 17.52 -0.25 6.87
N PHE A 44 17.73 0.74 7.73
CA PHE A 44 18.52 1.93 7.41
C PHE A 44 19.99 1.80 7.82
N GLY A 45 20.43 0.60 8.23
CA GLY A 45 21.79 0.29 8.62
C GLY A 45 22.24 1.17 9.78
N ALA A 46 23.36 1.86 9.60
CA ALA A 46 23.92 2.76 10.61
C ALA A 46 23.01 3.95 10.99
N LEU A 47 21.95 4.22 10.22
CA LEU A 47 21.00 5.30 10.48
C LEU A 47 19.78 4.83 11.29
N ASP A 48 19.64 3.54 11.58
CA ASP A 48 18.54 3.03 12.41
C ASP A 48 18.51 3.70 13.78
N GLY A 49 17.33 4.17 14.18
CA GLY A 49 17.16 4.94 15.43
C GLY A 49 17.76 6.36 15.38
N GLY A 50 18.16 6.81 14.19
CA GLY A 50 18.64 8.16 13.93
C GLY A 50 17.54 9.23 13.99
N SER A 51 17.93 10.46 13.66
CA SER A 51 17.02 11.61 13.65
C SER A 51 16.19 11.70 12.36
N ASP A 52 15.05 12.37 12.42
CA ASP A 52 14.22 12.69 11.25
C ASP A 52 15.02 13.37 10.12
N ALA A 53 15.96 14.24 10.47
CA ALA A 53 16.85 14.89 9.49
C ALA A 53 17.75 13.90 8.74
N SER A 54 18.17 12.83 9.42
CA SER A 54 18.98 11.76 8.80
C SER A 54 18.16 11.00 7.77
N TYR A 55 16.91 10.66 8.09
CA TYR A 55 16.00 10.00 7.16
C TYR A 55 15.61 10.92 5.98
N LEU A 56 15.40 12.21 6.20
CA LEU A 56 15.13 13.17 5.13
C LEU A 56 16.30 13.26 4.13
N ALA A 57 17.53 13.28 4.63
CA ALA A 57 18.72 13.27 3.78
C ALA A 57 18.82 11.96 3.00
N GLU A 58 18.51 10.84 3.64
CA GLU A 58 18.51 9.52 3.00
C GLU A 58 17.45 9.42 1.90
N TRP A 59 16.22 9.88 2.15
CA TRP A 59 15.16 9.91 1.14
C TRP A 59 15.46 10.84 -0.04
N SER A 60 16.27 11.88 0.18
CA SER A 60 16.74 12.72 -0.93
C SER A 60 17.73 11.96 -1.82
N ARG A 61 18.58 11.11 -1.24
CA ARG A 61 19.49 10.23 -2.00
C ARG A 61 18.74 9.12 -2.74
N ASP A 62 17.70 8.56 -2.13
CA ASP A 62 16.84 7.56 -2.77
C ASP A 62 16.24 8.05 -4.10
N ALA A 63 15.98 9.36 -4.22
CA ALA A 63 15.47 9.98 -5.44
C ALA A 63 16.54 10.08 -6.55
N GLU A 64 17.82 10.02 -6.19
CA GLU A 64 18.96 10.07 -7.11
C GLU A 64 19.42 8.66 -7.50
N ASP A 65 19.47 7.73 -6.54
CA ASP A 65 19.92 6.35 -6.74
C ASP A 65 19.11 5.37 -5.87
N THR A 66 18.21 4.62 -6.50
CA THR A 66 17.36 3.64 -5.82
C THR A 66 18.08 2.36 -5.41
N ASP A 67 19.29 2.12 -5.92
CA ASP A 67 20.14 0.98 -5.58
C ASP A 67 21.13 1.29 -4.45
N TYR A 68 21.23 2.55 -4.02
CA TYR A 68 22.05 2.96 -2.89
C TYR A 68 21.61 2.29 -1.58
N LYS A 69 22.60 1.90 -0.77
CA LYS A 69 22.41 1.21 0.51
C LYS A 69 22.20 2.22 1.63
N ALA A 70 21.03 2.23 2.25
CA ALA A 70 20.74 3.14 3.36
C ALA A 70 21.79 3.05 4.47
N GLY A 71 22.31 4.19 4.92
CA GLY A 71 23.38 4.22 5.93
C GLY A 71 24.66 3.46 5.53
N GLY A 72 24.85 3.14 4.25
CA GLY A 72 25.96 2.38 3.70
C GLY A 72 25.86 0.85 3.83
N THR A 73 24.98 0.33 4.70
CA THR A 73 24.89 -1.12 4.99
C THR A 73 23.47 -1.69 5.00
N GLY A 74 22.45 -0.83 5.06
CA GLY A 74 21.06 -1.22 5.12
C GLY A 74 20.50 -1.67 3.76
N GLU A 75 19.19 -1.56 3.60
CA GLU A 75 18.49 -1.90 2.36
C GLU A 75 18.46 -0.71 1.38
N SER A 76 18.58 -1.02 0.11
CA SER A 76 18.22 -0.08 -0.96
C SER A 76 16.71 -0.04 -1.19
N VAL A 77 16.21 1.03 -1.82
CA VAL A 77 14.80 1.11 -2.23
C VAL A 77 14.44 -0.05 -3.15
N ALA A 78 15.32 -0.40 -4.09
CA ALA A 78 15.13 -1.53 -4.98
C ALA A 78 15.03 -2.87 -4.24
N GLU A 79 15.79 -3.06 -3.15
CA GLU A 79 15.69 -4.26 -2.32
C GLU A 79 14.36 -4.39 -1.60
N VAL A 80 13.90 -3.30 -0.98
CA VAL A 80 12.60 -3.25 -0.31
C VAL A 80 11.48 -3.51 -1.32
N ALA A 81 11.54 -2.86 -2.49
CA ALA A 81 10.59 -3.07 -3.57
C ALA A 81 10.56 -4.54 -4.03
N ARG A 82 11.71 -5.18 -4.21
CA ARG A 82 11.78 -6.60 -4.61
C ARG A 82 11.13 -7.52 -3.58
N ARG A 83 11.44 -7.41 -2.29
CA ARG A 83 10.82 -8.28 -1.27
C ARG A 83 9.32 -8.05 -1.14
N ALA A 84 8.88 -6.78 -1.15
CA ALA A 84 7.48 -6.44 -0.99
C ALA A 84 6.63 -6.84 -2.22
N THR A 85 7.14 -6.62 -3.43
CA THR A 85 6.44 -7.05 -4.66
C THR A 85 6.44 -8.57 -4.84
N SER A 86 7.47 -9.27 -4.37
CA SER A 86 7.48 -10.74 -4.34
C SER A 86 6.37 -11.28 -3.43
N LEU A 87 6.17 -10.67 -2.26
CA LEU A 87 5.05 -11.00 -1.39
C LEU A 87 3.71 -10.72 -2.07
N LEU A 88 3.56 -9.53 -2.68
CA LEU A 88 2.31 -9.15 -3.33
C LEU A 88 1.90 -10.18 -4.40
N ARG A 89 2.84 -10.56 -5.29
CA ARG A 89 2.60 -11.58 -6.32
C ARG A 89 2.17 -12.93 -5.72
N ARG A 90 2.84 -13.38 -4.65
CA ARG A 90 2.46 -14.60 -3.93
C ARG A 90 1.03 -14.53 -3.40
N LEU A 91 0.66 -13.39 -2.80
CA LEU A 91 -0.68 -13.20 -2.23
C LEU A 91 -1.76 -13.08 -3.31
N GLU A 92 -1.46 -12.46 -4.46
CA GLU A 92 -2.37 -12.43 -5.61
C GLU A 92 -2.69 -13.84 -6.10
N ASP A 93 -1.69 -14.72 -6.19
CA ASP A 93 -1.86 -16.11 -6.58
C ASP A 93 -2.65 -16.91 -5.53
N GLU A 94 -2.31 -16.78 -4.25
CA GLU A 94 -2.92 -17.53 -3.14
C GLU A 94 -4.34 -17.07 -2.79
N HIS A 95 -4.68 -15.80 -3.08
CA HIS A 95 -5.92 -15.16 -2.64
C HIS A 95 -6.70 -14.49 -3.79
N SER A 96 -6.59 -15.06 -5.00
CA SER A 96 -7.36 -14.62 -6.16
C SER A 96 -8.86 -14.45 -5.86
N GLY A 97 -9.41 -13.30 -6.26
CA GLY A 97 -10.81 -12.92 -6.04
C GLY A 97 -11.18 -12.54 -4.60
N ARG A 98 -10.21 -12.34 -3.71
CA ARG A 98 -10.45 -11.94 -2.31
C ARG A 98 -9.73 -10.63 -1.99
N SER A 99 -10.28 -9.86 -1.04
CA SER A 99 -9.59 -8.71 -0.47
C SER A 99 -8.56 -9.17 0.56
N VAL A 100 -7.34 -8.65 0.45
CA VAL A 100 -6.24 -8.86 1.40
C VAL A 100 -5.87 -7.52 2.02
N ILE A 101 -5.67 -7.50 3.34
CA ILE A 101 -5.16 -6.33 4.06
C ILE A 101 -3.70 -6.58 4.39
N LEU A 102 -2.82 -5.69 3.93
CA LEU A 102 -1.41 -5.66 4.30
C LEU A 102 -1.19 -4.56 5.35
N VAL A 103 -0.51 -4.91 6.43
CA VAL A 103 -0.10 -3.96 7.47
C VAL A 103 1.42 -3.97 7.52
N ALA A 104 2.01 -2.79 7.34
CA ALA A 104 3.45 -2.60 7.23
C ALA A 104 3.82 -1.19 7.71
N HIS A 105 5.09 -0.84 7.59
CA HIS A 105 5.60 0.45 8.02
C HIS A 105 5.66 1.47 6.87
N GLY A 106 5.90 2.74 7.22
CA GLY A 106 5.73 3.87 6.31
C GLY A 106 6.62 3.78 5.08
N ASP A 107 7.91 3.46 5.23
CA ASP A 107 8.82 3.41 4.09
C ASP A 107 8.49 2.21 3.18
N SER A 108 8.30 1.05 3.80
CA SER A 108 7.93 -0.19 3.10
C SER A 108 6.63 -0.07 2.29
N ILE A 109 5.58 0.55 2.84
CA ILE A 109 4.32 0.79 2.11
C ILE A 109 4.54 1.80 0.98
N SER A 110 5.26 2.89 1.23
CA SER A 110 5.51 3.92 0.21
C SER A 110 6.28 3.36 -1.00
N ILE A 111 7.28 2.50 -0.73
CA ILE A 111 8.11 1.86 -1.76
C ILE A 111 7.30 0.83 -2.53
N LEU A 112 6.52 -0.03 -1.84
CA LEU A 112 5.62 -0.96 -2.51
C LEU A 112 4.61 -0.21 -3.39
N ALA A 113 4.02 0.87 -2.89
CA ALA A 113 3.08 1.69 -3.63
C ALA A 113 3.72 2.30 -4.88
N ALA A 114 4.92 2.87 -4.81
CA ALA A 114 5.62 3.33 -6.00
C ALA A 114 5.96 2.23 -6.99
N ALA A 115 6.31 1.03 -6.51
CA ALA A 115 6.62 -0.11 -7.36
C ALA A 115 5.40 -0.60 -8.18
N VAL A 116 4.18 -0.35 -7.69
CA VAL A 116 2.95 -0.88 -8.31
C VAL A 116 2.04 0.19 -8.92
N LEU A 117 2.07 1.43 -8.43
CA LEU A 117 1.21 2.53 -8.88
C LEU A 117 1.95 3.63 -9.65
N GLY A 118 3.26 3.73 -9.51
CA GLY A 118 3.99 4.97 -9.76
C GLY A 118 4.90 4.99 -10.98
N PRO A 119 5.44 6.18 -11.30
CA PRO A 119 6.36 6.37 -12.42
C PRO A 119 7.75 5.75 -12.18
N GLY A 120 8.05 5.32 -10.95
CA GLY A 120 9.31 4.69 -10.58
C GLY A 120 9.61 4.79 -9.07
N LEU A 121 10.57 3.98 -8.62
CA LEU A 121 10.94 3.85 -7.21
C LEU A 121 11.53 5.13 -6.60
N ALA A 122 12.21 5.96 -7.41
CA ALA A 122 12.78 7.24 -6.99
C ALA A 122 11.74 8.23 -6.41
N HIS A 123 10.45 7.99 -6.69
CA HIS A 123 9.36 8.85 -6.24
C HIS A 123 8.53 8.23 -5.11
N HIS A 124 9.04 7.21 -4.41
CA HIS A 124 8.28 6.50 -3.39
C HIS A 124 7.67 7.39 -2.30
N ARG A 125 8.33 8.50 -1.95
CA ARG A 125 7.81 9.45 -0.95
C ARG A 125 6.51 10.17 -1.36
N GLN A 126 6.13 10.17 -2.63
CA GLN A 126 4.82 10.65 -3.07
C GLN A 126 3.66 9.79 -2.54
N TYR A 127 3.95 8.55 -2.14
CA TYR A 127 2.99 7.59 -1.59
C TYR A 127 3.13 7.43 -0.07
N ALA A 128 3.80 8.36 0.61
CA ALA A 128 3.90 8.34 2.06
C ALA A 128 2.51 8.43 2.70
N LEU A 129 2.25 7.57 3.68
CA LEU A 129 1.02 7.57 4.46
C LEU A 129 1.30 8.07 5.87
N GLU A 130 0.33 8.76 6.47
CA GLU A 130 0.32 8.99 7.90
C GLU A 130 0.09 7.68 8.67
N ASN A 131 0.32 7.69 9.98
CA ASN A 131 0.04 6.53 10.83
C ASN A 131 -1.43 6.09 10.67
N CYS A 132 -1.62 4.78 10.47
CA CYS A 132 -2.93 4.18 10.19
C CYS A 132 -3.59 4.65 8.88
N GLY A 133 -2.84 5.31 7.99
CA GLY A 133 -3.30 5.63 6.64
C GLY A 133 -3.55 4.36 5.83
N VAL A 134 -4.54 4.40 4.93
CA VAL A 134 -4.95 3.26 4.11
C VAL A 134 -4.80 3.61 2.64
N LEU A 135 -4.09 2.75 1.90
CA LEU A 135 -4.01 2.78 0.45
C LEU A 135 -4.71 1.54 -0.11
N CYS A 136 -5.69 1.74 -0.99
CA CYS A 136 -6.40 0.65 -1.65
C CYS A 136 -5.81 0.38 -3.04
N LEU A 137 -5.47 -0.88 -3.31
CA LEU A 137 -5.00 -1.38 -4.61
C LEU A 137 -6.05 -2.32 -5.21
N GLY A 138 -6.37 -2.17 -6.49
CA GLY A 138 -7.31 -3.03 -7.21
C GLY A 138 -8.04 -2.32 -8.34
N PRO A 139 -8.80 -3.05 -9.18
CA PRO A 139 -9.70 -2.42 -10.14
C PRO A 139 -10.63 -1.49 -9.38
N GLY A 140 -10.69 -0.21 -9.78
CA GLY A 140 -11.44 0.83 -9.07
C GLY A 140 -12.80 0.32 -8.62
N GLY A 141 -13.12 0.49 -7.34
CA GLY A 141 -14.33 -0.05 -6.76
C GLY A 141 -15.58 0.41 -7.52
N GLU A 142 -16.40 -0.53 -7.96
CA GLU A 142 -17.79 -0.39 -7.59
C GLU A 142 -17.82 -0.45 -6.06
N GLY A 143 -18.46 0.54 -5.42
CA GLY A 143 -18.71 0.48 -3.99
C GLY A 143 -19.48 -0.79 -3.62
N PRO A 144 -19.77 -1.04 -2.33
CA PRO A 144 -20.71 -2.10 -1.99
C PRO A 144 -21.94 -1.90 -2.86
N SER A 145 -22.29 -2.90 -3.65
CA SER A 145 -23.53 -2.96 -4.42
C SER A 145 -24.66 -2.67 -3.45
N GLY A 146 -25.05 -1.40 -3.41
CA GLY A 146 -26.16 -0.90 -2.63
C GLY A 146 -27.37 -1.66 -3.12
N GLN A 147 -27.96 -2.41 -2.19
CA GLN A 147 -29.23 -3.10 -2.30
C GLN A 147 -30.15 -2.39 -3.29
N GLN A 148 -30.58 -3.11 -4.32
CA GLN A 148 -31.78 -2.76 -5.05
C GLN A 148 -32.87 -2.62 -3.98
N ALA A 149 -33.27 -1.38 -3.72
CA ALA A 149 -34.35 -1.10 -2.80
C ALA A 149 -35.58 -1.88 -3.27
N ASP A 150 -36.16 -2.69 -2.38
CA ASP A 150 -37.50 -3.23 -2.63
C ASP A 150 -38.42 -2.06 -3.02
N PRO A 151 -39.24 -2.21 -4.08
CA PRO A 151 -40.18 -1.17 -4.44
C PRO A 151 -41.12 -0.93 -3.26
N ALA A 152 -41.31 0.34 -2.91
CA ALA A 152 -42.22 0.77 -1.85
C ALA A 152 -43.60 0.12 -2.02
N PRO A 153 -44.28 -0.29 -0.94
CA PRO A 153 -45.65 -0.76 -1.04
C PRO A 153 -46.53 0.35 -1.63
N GLY A 154 -47.22 0.01 -2.71
CA GLY A 154 -48.18 0.92 -3.37
C GLY A 154 -49.30 1.33 -2.41
N PRO A 155 -50.02 2.43 -2.73
CA PRO A 155 -51.03 2.97 -1.84
C PRO A 155 -52.15 1.95 -1.60
N ALA A 156 -52.52 1.82 -0.32
CA ALA A 156 -53.67 1.04 0.10
C ALA A 156 -54.96 1.57 -0.55
N ALA A 157 -55.80 0.64 -1.00
CA ALA A 157 -57.13 0.90 -1.53
C ALA A 157 -58.08 1.49 -0.46
#